data_AF-A0AAU7JWE4-F1
#
_entry.id   AF-A0AAU7JWE4-F1
#
_cell.length_a   1.000
_cell.length_b   1.000
_cell.length_c   1.000
_cell.angle_alpha   90.00
_cell.angle_beta   90.00
_cell.angle_gamma   90.00
#
_symmetry.space_group_name_H-M   'P 1'
#
loop_
_entity.id
_entity.type
_entity.pdbx_description
1 polymer ?
#
loop_
_entity_poly.entity_id
_entity_poly.type
_entity_poly.pdbx_seq_one_letter_code
_entity_poly.pdbx_strand_id
1 'polypeptide(L)'
;MRNTLAALRGYLELAHETARGRAGRPEDVVRDLDDALLCLAKLERRLGVHVDDGTTHHETTDHETADRGDPPSERPGVITP
;
A
#
# COMPACT_ATOMS: atom_id res chain seq x y z
N MET A 1 -7.98 -22.64 8.73
CA MET A 1 -7.00 -21.54 9.00
C MET A 1 -7.25 -20.33 8.11
N ARG A 2 -7.13 -20.42 6.78
CA ARG A 2 -7.48 -19.30 5.86
C ARG A 2 -8.88 -18.72 6.09
N ASN A 3 -9.89 -19.58 6.25
CA ASN A 3 -11.27 -19.15 6.54
C ASN A 3 -11.40 -18.41 7.90
N THR A 4 -10.69 -18.89 8.92
CA THR A 4 -10.66 -18.28 10.25
C THR A 4 -9.95 -16.93 10.24
N LEU A 5 -8.84 -16.81 9.51
CA LEU A 5 -8.10 -15.56 9.35
C LEU A 5 -8.94 -14.52 8.59
N ALA A 6 -9.61 -14.92 7.52
CA ALA A 6 -10.52 -14.05 6.78
C ALA A 6 -11.69 -13.55 7.63
N ALA A 7 -12.28 -14.42 8.45
CA ALA A 7 -13.33 -14.02 9.38
C ALA A 7 -12.82 -13.03 10.44
N LEU A 8 -11.66 -13.28 11.04
CA LEU A 8 -11.03 -12.38 12.02
C LEU A 8 -10.72 -11.01 11.41
N ARG A 9 -10.21 -10.98 10.17
CA ARG A 9 -9.94 -9.75 9.45
C ARG A 9 -11.20 -8.92 9.26
N GLY A 10 -12.27 -9.53 8.75
CA GLY A 10 -13.55 -8.84 8.55
C GLY A 10 -14.15 -8.28 9.84
N TYR A 11 -14.06 -9.00 10.96
CA TYR A 11 -14.53 -8.49 12.26
C TYR A 11 -13.70 -7.30 12.77
N LEU A 12 -12.37 -7.34 12.59
CA LEU A 12 -11.49 -6.25 13.00
C LEU A 12 -11.67 -5.00 12.14
N GLU A 13 -11.82 -5.16 10.82
CA GLU A 13 -12.11 -4.05 9.91
C GLU A 13 -13.45 -3.38 10.24
N LEU A 14 -14.49 -4.18 10.51
CA LEU A 14 -15.81 -3.68 10.91
C LEU A 14 -15.76 -2.97 12.27
N ALA A 15 -15.05 -3.54 13.25
CA ALA A 15 -14.87 -2.91 14.56
C ALA A 15 -14.10 -1.59 14.43
N HIS A 16 -13.09 -1.55 13.57
CA HIS A 16 -12.28 -0.37 13.29
C HIS A 16 -13.08 0.72 12.58
N GLU A 17 -13.91 0.38 11.59
CA GLU A 17 -14.81 1.34 10.92
C GLU A 17 -15.88 1.89 11.88
N THR A 18 -16.41 1.03 12.76
CA THR A 18 -17.37 1.45 13.80
C THR A 18 -16.68 2.39 14.80
N ALA A 19 -15.46 2.04 15.20
CA ALA A 19 -14.59 2.84 16.05
C ALA A 19 -14.01 4.08 15.33
N ARG A 20 -14.10 4.15 13.97
CA ARG A 20 -14.11 5.18 12.87
C ARG A 20 -15.25 6.24 12.74
N GLY A 21 -16.50 5.84 12.99
CA GLY A 21 -17.67 6.74 12.85
C GLY A 21 -18.21 7.45 14.12
N ARG A 22 -18.06 6.89 15.32
CA ARG A 22 -18.57 7.45 16.60
C ARG A 22 -17.88 8.75 17.09
N ALA A 23 -18.60 9.80 17.48
CA ALA A 23 -18.02 11.00 18.12
C ALA A 23 -17.67 10.75 19.60
N GLY A 24 -16.55 11.33 20.09
CA GLY A 24 -16.10 11.22 21.50
C GLY A 24 -15.32 9.94 21.83
N ARG A 25 -14.37 9.53 20.97
CA ARG A 25 -13.75 8.20 21.04
C ARG A 25 -12.64 8.12 22.07
N PRO A 26 -12.46 6.93 22.68
CA PRO A 26 -11.17 6.55 23.25
C PRO A 26 -10.20 6.26 22.11
N GLU A 27 -9.21 7.14 21.86
CA GLU A 27 -8.20 6.92 20.82
C GLU A 27 -7.46 5.58 20.98
N ASP A 28 -7.35 5.10 22.22
CA ASP A 28 -6.75 3.82 22.56
C ASP A 28 -7.44 2.64 21.86
N VAL A 29 -8.78 2.65 21.71
CA VAL A 29 -9.51 1.55 21.08
C VAL A 29 -9.25 1.50 19.57
N VAL A 30 -9.09 2.65 18.92
CA VAL A 30 -8.75 2.69 17.48
C VAL A 30 -7.32 2.18 17.28
N ARG A 31 -6.38 2.59 18.13
CA ARG A 31 -4.98 2.13 18.09
C ARG A 31 -4.88 0.62 18.33
N ASP A 32 -5.59 0.10 19.32
CA ASP A 32 -5.59 -1.34 19.63
C ASP A 32 -6.15 -2.17 18.45
N LEU A 33 -7.12 -1.64 17.71
CA LEU A 33 -7.67 -2.27 16.50
C LEU A 33 -6.68 -2.23 15.32
N ASP A 34 -5.99 -1.10 15.11
CA ASP A 34 -4.91 -0.99 14.13
C ASP A 34 -3.76 -1.98 14.44
N ASP A 35 -3.38 -2.10 15.71
CA ASP A 35 -2.35 -3.07 16.16
C ASP A 35 -2.80 -4.52 15.96
N ALA A 36 -4.07 -4.83 16.20
CA ALA A 36 -4.63 -6.16 15.96
C ALA A 36 -4.62 -6.53 14.47
N LEU A 37 -4.99 -5.59 13.59
CA LEU A 37 -4.92 -5.76 12.13
C LEU A 37 -3.48 -5.99 11.66
N LEU A 38 -2.52 -5.21 12.18
CA LEU A 38 -1.10 -5.38 11.87
C LEU A 38 -0.57 -6.75 12.33
N CYS A 39 -0.99 -7.22 13.50
CA CYS A 39 -0.62 -8.53 14.02
C CYS A 39 -1.16 -9.66 13.13
N LEU A 40 -2.41 -9.53 12.68
CA LEU A 40 -3.04 -10.48 11.77
C LEU A 40 -2.29 -10.55 10.42
N ALA A 41 -1.92 -9.40 9.84
CA ALA A 41 -1.14 -9.34 8.60
C ALA A 41 0.27 -9.96 8.73
N LYS A 42 0.88 -9.89 9.92
CA LYS A 42 2.16 -10.60 10.21
C LYS A 42 1.95 -12.11 10.31
N LEU A 43 0.85 -12.55 10.91
CA LEU A 43 0.50 -13.96 11.04
C LEU A 43 0.20 -14.59 9.67
N GLU A 44 -0.58 -13.91 8.83
CA GLU A 44 -0.89 -14.28 7.44
C GLU A 44 0.39 -14.51 6.62
N ARG A 45 1.33 -13.55 6.67
CA ARG A 45 2.64 -13.67 5.99
C ARG A 45 3.45 -14.86 6.48
N ARG A 46 3.52 -15.10 7.79
CA ARG A 46 4.26 -16.24 8.36
C ARG A 46 3.66 -17.60 7.99
N LEU A 47 2.34 -17.65 7.84
CA LEU A 47 1.63 -18.87 7.46
C LEU A 47 1.59 -19.08 5.93
N GLY A 48 2.09 -18.13 5.13
CA GLY A 48 2.00 -18.17 3.67
C GLY A 48 0.55 -18.08 3.16
N VAL A 49 -0.35 -17.52 3.97
CA VAL A 49 -1.77 -17.37 3.64
C VAL A 49 -2.04 -15.90 3.36
N HIS A 50 -2.27 -15.55 2.10
CA HIS A 50 -2.77 -14.22 1.75
C HIS A 50 -4.31 -14.26 1.77
N VAL A 51 -4.90 -13.50 2.68
CA VAL A 51 -6.33 -13.19 2.62
C VAL A 51 -6.44 -11.98 1.71
N ASP A 52 -7.01 -12.21 0.53
CA ASP A 52 -7.31 -11.19 -0.46
C ASP A 52 -8.21 -10.15 0.20
N ASP A 53 -7.72 -8.93 0.30
CA ASP A 53 -8.37 -7.86 1.04
C ASP A 53 -9.27 -6.99 0.17
N GLY A 54 -9.42 -7.35 -1.10
CA GLY A 54 -10.25 -6.62 -2.05
C GLY A 54 -9.76 -5.20 -2.31
N THR A 55 -8.72 -4.73 -1.61
CA THR A 55 -7.93 -3.58 -1.99
C THR A 55 -7.08 -4.02 -3.15
N THR A 56 -7.59 -3.82 -4.36
CA THR A 56 -6.75 -3.69 -5.53
C THR A 56 -5.65 -2.70 -5.17
N HIS A 57 -4.47 -3.22 -4.82
CA HIS A 57 -3.25 -2.45 -4.89
C HIS A 57 -3.22 -1.93 -6.31
N HIS A 58 -3.63 -0.68 -6.48
CA HIS A 58 -3.30 0.09 -7.66
C HIS A 58 -1.78 0.15 -7.62
N GLU A 59 -1.13 -0.81 -8.30
CA GLU A 59 0.23 -0.64 -8.76
C GLU A 59 0.23 0.70 -9.47
N THR A 60 0.70 1.74 -8.79
CA THR A 60 1.38 2.83 -9.47
C THR A 60 2.55 2.15 -10.15
N THR A 61 2.29 1.69 -11.37
CA THR A 61 3.30 1.39 -12.36
C THR A 61 3.96 2.73 -12.63
N ASP A 62 4.99 3.04 -11.85
CA ASP A 62 6.01 3.99 -12.23
C ASP A 62 6.62 3.44 -13.51
N HIS A 63 6.03 3.82 -14.65
CA HIS A 63 6.66 3.65 -15.94
C HIS A 63 7.82 4.64 -15.99
N GLU A 64 8.92 4.25 -15.37
CA GLU A 64 10.26 4.68 -15.72
C GLU A 64 10.48 4.28 -17.18
N THR A 65 10.10 5.15 -18.12
CA THR A 65 10.60 5.09 -19.48
C THR A 65 11.98 5.73 -19.49
N ALA A 66 12.95 4.97 -18.98
CA ALA A 66 14.32 5.14 -19.42
C ALA A 66 14.48 4.50 -20.81
N ASP A 67 15.36 5.11 -21.60
CA ASP A 67 16.06 4.54 -22.76
C ASP A 67 15.46 4.79 -24.16
N ARG A 68 16.02 5.77 -24.90
CA ARG A 68 17.00 5.56 -25.99
C ARG A 68 17.15 6.78 -26.91
N GLY A 69 18.40 7.17 -27.20
CA GLY A 69 18.73 7.77 -28.51
C GLY A 69 19.82 8.85 -28.51
N ASP A 70 21.08 8.40 -28.52
CA ASP A 70 22.33 8.99 -29.07
C ASP A 70 22.53 10.52 -29.29
N PRO A 71 23.73 11.06 -28.97
CA PRO A 71 24.20 12.36 -29.48
C PRO A 71 24.82 12.21 -30.88
N PRO A 72 24.68 13.22 -31.77
CA PRO A 72 25.90 13.66 -32.44
C PRO A 72 25.97 15.15 -32.83
N SER A 73 27.21 15.63 -32.74
CA SER A 73 27.93 16.46 -33.72
C SER A 73 27.59 17.94 -33.90
N GLU A 74 28.55 18.72 -33.41
CA GLU A 74 29.07 19.97 -33.96
C GLU A 74 28.75 20.22 -35.44
N ARG A 75 28.35 21.46 -35.76
CA ARG A 75 28.74 22.13 -37.01
C ARG A 75 29.00 23.64 -36.82
N PRO A 76 29.92 24.22 -37.62
CA PRO A 76 30.65 25.44 -37.30
C PRO A 76 30.13 26.68 -38.04
N GLY A 77 30.45 27.88 -37.52
CA GLY A 77 30.39 29.15 -38.27
C GLY A 77 30.81 30.33 -37.37
N VAL A 78 32.07 30.79 -37.34
CA VAL A 78 32.83 31.58 -38.34
C VAL A 78 32.52 33.09 -38.25
N ILE A 79 33.53 33.77 -37.67
CA ILE A 79 34.06 35.16 -37.75
C ILE A 79 33.38 36.35 -37.05
N THR A 80 34.17 36.91 -36.14
CA THR A 80 34.34 38.31 -35.69
C THR A 80 34.51 39.30 -36.87
N PRO A 81 34.21 40.60 -36.69
CA PRO A 81 35.04 41.54 -35.90
C PRO A 81 34.31 42.24 -34.76
#